data_AF-A0A7Z0GLK9-F1
#
_entry.id   AF-A0A7Z0GLK9-F1
#
_cell.length_a   1.000
_cell.length_b   1.000
_cell.length_c   1.000
_cell.angle_alpha   90.00
_cell.angle_beta   90.00
_cell.angle_gamma   90.00
#
_symmetry.space_group_name_H-M   'P 1'
#
loop_
_entity.id
_entity.type
_entity.pdbx_description
1 polymer ?
#
loop_
_entity_poly.entity_id
_entity_poly.type
_entity_poly.pdbx_seq_one_letter_code
_entity_poly.pdbx_strand_id
1 'polypeptide(L)' 'MTFGLDSRFYEIDLSDEHAKELRELLKKYIRKGRAIAPPSPQNEARKIREWAVKNGYQVSSRGRLHRDIVEAYRNAKKR' A
#
# COMPACT_ATOMS: atom_id res chain seq x y z
N MET A 1 9.41 2.30 -9.37
CA MET A 1 8.23 1.41 -9.49
C MET A 1 8.19 0.43 -8.31
N THR A 2 7.01 0.10 -7.78
CA THR A 2 6.86 -0.88 -6.69
C THR A 2 6.09 -2.11 -7.14
N PHE A 3 6.46 -3.28 -6.62
CA PHE A 3 5.76 -4.54 -6.85
C PHE A 3 5.93 -5.49 -5.65
N GLY A 4 5.16 -6.59 -5.61
CA GLY A 4 5.23 -7.57 -4.54
C GLY A 4 5.23 -9.01 -5.03
N LEU A 5 5.96 -9.87 -4.32
CA LEU A 5 6.08 -11.31 -4.57
C LEU A 5 6.33 -12.01 -3.24
N ASP A 6 5.64 -13.12 -2.98
CA ASP A 6 5.81 -13.95 -1.77
C ASP A 6 5.82 -13.16 -0.46
N SER A 7 4.83 -12.29 -0.29
CA SER A 7 4.68 -11.39 0.87
C SER A 7 5.79 -10.35 1.06
N ARG A 8 6.73 -10.23 0.13
CA ARG A 8 7.77 -9.18 0.11
C ARG A 8 7.41 -8.09 -0.89
N PHE A 9 7.85 -6.87 -0.59
CA PHE A 9 7.66 -5.69 -1.43
C PHE A 9 9.02 -5.18 -1.86
N TYR A 10 9.12 -4.88 -3.15
CA TYR A 10 10.33 -4.41 -3.79
C TYR A 10 10.07 -3.04 -4.40
N GLU A 11 11.09 -2.20 -4.34
CA GLU A 11 11.18 -0.98 -5.11
C GLU A 11 12.34 -1.13 -6.08
N ILE A 12 12.10 -0.70 -7.32
CA ILE A 12 13.09 -0.70 -8.38
C ILE A 12 12.93 0.57 -9.19
N ASP A 13 14.03 1.22 -9.53
CA ASP A 13 14.02 2.34 -10.45
C ASP A 13 14.13 1.82 -11.89
N LEU A 14 13.16 2.18 -12.73
CA LEU A 14 13.04 1.69 -14.10
C LEU A 14 12.70 2.87 -15.00
N SER A 15 13.29 2.85 -16.21
CA SER A 15 12.80 3.68 -17.31
C SER A 15 11.36 3.31 -17.68
N ASP A 16 10.66 4.20 -18.40
CA ASP A 16 9.30 3.95 -18.85
C ASP A 16 9.15 2.67 -19.68
N GLU A 17 10.17 2.38 -20.51
CA GLU A 17 10.22 1.18 -21.35
C GLU A 17 10.30 -0.09 -20.50
N HIS A 18 11.24 -0.17 -19.55
CA HIS A 18 11.36 -1.34 -18.67
C HIS A 18 10.18 -1.48 -17.71
N ALA A 19 9.60 -0.36 -17.27
CA ALA A 19 8.39 -0.40 -16.48
C ALA A 19 7.20 -0.97 -17.30
N LYS A 20 7.14 -0.70 -18.61
CA LYS A 20 6.13 -1.28 -19.51
C LYS A 20 6.37 -2.77 -19.73
N GLU A 21 7.62 -3.17 -19.95
CA GLU A 21 8.03 -4.57 -20.07
C GLU A 21 7.59 -5.40 -18.85
N LEU A 22 7.89 -4.91 -17.64
CA LEU A 22 7.50 -5.59 -16.40
C LEU A 22 5.98 -5.75 -16.27
N ARG A 23 5.20 -4.74 -16.68
CA ARG A 23 3.73 -4.82 -16.68
C ARG A 23 3.20 -5.86 -17.68
N GLU A 24 3.82 -5.96 -18.86
CA GLU A 24 3.42 -6.95 -19.87
C GLU A 24 3.75 -8.38 -19.43
N LEU A 25 4.91 -8.62 -18.81
CA LEU A 25 5.27 -9.94 -18.26
C LEU A 25 4.28 -10.42 -17.20
N LEU A 26 3.81 -9.52 -16.34
CA LEU A 26 2.86 -9.83 -15.26
C LEU A 26 1.40 -9.93 -15.73
N LYS A 27 1.09 -9.45 -16.93
CA LYS A 27 -0.28 -9.30 -17.46
C LYS A 27 -1.12 -10.58 -17.42
N LYS A 28 -0.51 -11.72 -17.76
CA LYS A 28 -1.18 -13.04 -17.71
C LYS A 28 -1.66 -13.38 -16.30
N TYR A 29 -0.84 -13.12 -15.30
CA TYR A 29 -1.14 -13.41 -13.90
C TYR A 29 -2.09 -12.38 -13.31
N ILE A 30 -1.92 -11.10 -13.64
CA ILE A 30 -2.82 -10.02 -13.21
C ILE A 30 -4.26 -10.30 -13.68
N ARG A 31 -4.45 -10.76 -14.92
CA ARG A 31 -5.78 -11.11 -15.46
C ARG A 31 -6.46 -12.27 -14.73
N LYS A 32 -5.68 -13.18 -14.12
CA LYS A 32 -6.18 -14.31 -13.34
C LYS A 32 -6.23 -14.01 -11.84
N GLY A 33 -5.56 -12.95 -11.40
CA GLY A 33 -5.50 -12.52 -10.03
C GLY A 33 -6.61 -11.53 -9.68
N ARG A 34 -6.79 -11.33 -8.37
CA ARG A 34 -7.60 -10.25 -7.83
C ARG A 34 -6.66 -9.20 -7.25
N ALA A 35 -6.90 -7.93 -7.57
CA ALA A 35 -6.24 -6.84 -6.89
C ALA A 35 -6.57 -6.90 -5.39
N ILE A 36 -5.54 -7.06 -4.57
CA ILE A 36 -5.64 -6.90 -3.12
C ILE A 36 -4.98 -5.57 -2.76
N ALA A 37 -5.47 -4.92 -1.70
CA ALA A 37 -4.72 -3.82 -1.12
C ALA A 37 -3.30 -4.33 -0.80
N PRO A 38 -2.23 -3.62 -1.19
CA PRO A 38 -0.90 -3.99 -0.75
C PRO A 38 -0.95 -4.09 0.78
N PRO A 39 -0.32 -5.11 1.39
CA PRO A 39 -0.19 -5.17 2.83
C PRO A 39 0.36 -3.83 3.26
N SER A 40 -0.44 -3.13 4.07
CA SER A 40 0.02 -1.98 4.79
C SER A 40 1.33 -2.42 5.44
N PRO A 41 2.45 -1.68 5.24
CA PRO A 41 3.64 -1.92 6.03
C PRO A 41 3.12 -2.03 7.47
N GLN A 42 3.32 -3.14 8.17
CA GLN A 42 2.76 -3.28 9.52
C GLN A 42 3.18 -2.11 10.43
N ASN A 43 4.32 -1.49 10.09
CA ASN A 43 4.80 -0.21 10.61
C ASN A 43 3.92 1.00 10.27
N GLU A 44 3.38 1.10 9.05
CA GLU A 44 2.43 2.15 8.65
C GLU A 44 1.10 1.99 9.39
N ALA A 45 0.56 0.77 9.54
CA ALA A 45 -0.67 0.57 10.30
C ALA A 45 -0.53 1.01 11.77
N ARG A 46 0.62 0.78 12.40
CA ARG A 46 0.92 1.31 13.74
C ARG A 46 0.98 2.84 13.75
N LYS A 47 1.72 3.43 12.81
CA LYS A 47 1.85 4.89 12.68
C LYS A 47 0.52 5.58 12.40
N ILE A 48 -0.32 4.99 11.54
CA ILE A 48 -1.66 5.48 11.23
C ILE A 48 -2.54 5.39 12.47
N ARG A 49 -2.47 4.32 13.28
CA ARG A 49 -3.23 4.24 14.55
C ARG A 49 -2.80 5.31 15.55
N GLU A 50 -1.50 5.47 15.76
CA GLU A 50 -0.98 6.50 16.67
C GLU A 50 -1.39 7.91 16.23
N TRP A 51 -1.29 8.19 14.93
CA TRP A 51 -1.75 9.45 14.36
C TRP A 51 -3.28 9.60 14.47
N ALA A 52 -4.04 8.56 14.15
CA ALA A 52 -5.50 8.56 14.20
C ALA A 52 -6.00 8.88 15.61
N VAL A 53 -5.49 8.20 16.64
CA VAL A 53 -5.83 8.46 18.05
C VAL A 53 -5.50 9.89 18.45
N LYS A 54 -4.33 10.41 18.06
CA LYS A 54 -3.95 11.81 18.34
C LYS A 54 -4.85 12.85 17.66
N ASN A 55 -5.45 12.51 16.52
CA ASN A 55 -6.34 13.38 15.76
C ASN A 55 -7.83 13.10 16.05
N GLY A 56 -8.15 12.31 17.09
CA GLY A 56 -9.52 12.03 17.52
C GLY A 56 -10.27 11.00 16.68
N TYR A 57 -9.60 10.28 15.77
CA TYR A 57 -10.21 9.21 15.00
C TYR A 57 -10.33 7.93 15.82
N GLN A 58 -11.48 7.26 15.71
CA GLN A 58 -11.71 5.96 16.33
C GLN A 58 -11.12 4.84 15.46
N VAL A 59 -10.14 4.11 15.99
CA VAL A 59 -9.46 3.00 15.30
C VAL A 59 -9.49 1.73 16.12
N SER A 60 -9.73 0.58 15.47
CA SER A 60 -9.61 -0.73 16.12
C SER A 60 -8.18 -0.97 16.62
N SER A 61 -8.01 -1.72 17.69
CA SER A 61 -6.68 -2.07 18.25
C SER A 61 -5.92 -3.09 17.39
N ARG A 62 -6.64 -3.87 16.58
CA ARG A 62 -6.08 -4.91 15.69
C ARG A 62 -6.77 -4.92 14.33
N GLY A 63 -6.19 -5.64 13.38
CA GLY A 63 -6.79 -5.84 12.06
C GLY A 63 -6.60 -4.66 11.09
N ARG A 64 -7.29 -4.72 9.95
CA ARG A 64 -7.16 -3.73 8.87
C ARG A 64 -7.76 -2.38 9.30
N LEU A 65 -7.09 -1.29 8.96
CA LEU A 65 -7.60 0.07 9.19
C LEU A 65 -8.62 0.45 8.13
N HIS A 66 -9.61 1.26 8.52
CA HIS A 66 -10.59 1.79 7.59
C HIS A 66 -9.89 2.65 6.54
N ARG A 67 -10.35 2.53 5.28
CA ARG A 67 -9.69 3.17 4.14
C ARG A 67 -9.61 4.68 4.31
N ASP A 68 -10.67 5.29 4.85
CA ASP A 68 -10.76 6.74 5.07
C ASP A 68 -9.69 7.25 6.05
N ILE A 69 -9.33 6.45 7.06
CA ILE A 69 -8.31 6.82 8.06
C ILE A 69 -6.91 6.73 7.45
N VAL A 70 -6.67 5.71 6.60
CA VAL A 70 -5.42 5.57 5.85
C VAL A 70 -5.25 6.74 4.88
N GLU A 71 -6.32 7.15 4.21
CA GLU A 71 -6.32 8.27 3.27
C GLU A 71 -6.12 9.62 3.96
N ALA A 72 -6.80 9.86 5.08
CA ALA A 72 -6.59 11.05 5.91
C ALA A 72 -5.14 11.19 6.38
N TYR A 73 -4.52 10.09 6.83
CA TYR A 73 -3.10 10.07 7.21
C TYR A 73 -2.18 10.41 6.02
N ARG A 74 -2.46 9.83 4.85
CA ARG A 74 -1.68 10.09 3.62
C ARG A 74 -1.80 11.53 3.16
N ASN A 75 -3.00 12.11 3.22
CA ASN A 75 -3.23 13.51 2.87
C ASN A 75 -2.54 14.47 3.84
N ALA A 76 -2.55 14.17 5.15
CA ALA A 76 -1.84 14.96 6.15
C ALA A 76 -0.31 14.94 5.96
N LYS A 77 0.25 13.85 5.44
CA LYS A 77 1.68 13.66 5.13
C LYS A 77 2.11 14.19 3.76
N LYS A 78 1.16 14.55 2.88
CA LYS A 78 1.42 15.01 1.51
C LYS A 78 1.68 16.52 1.41
N ARG A 79 1.81 17.21 2.55
CA ARG A 79 2.14 18.63 2.65
C ARG A 79 3.63 18.84 2.85
#